data_AF-S5RW42-F1
#
_entry.id   AF-S5RW42-F1
#
_cell.length_a   1.000
_cell.length_b   1.000
_cell.length_c   1.000
_cell.angle_alpha   90.00
_cell.angle_beta   90.00
_cell.angle_gamma   90.00
#
_symmetry.space_group_name_H-M   'P 1'
#
loop_
_entity.id
_entity.type
_entity.pdbx_description
1 polymer ?
#
loop_
_entity_poly.entity_id
_entity_poly.type
_entity_poly.pdbx_seq_one_letter_code
_entity_poly.pdbx_strand_id
1 'polypeptide(L)'
;PKRDTETAREKISPEESYNLVVERKFTPEKDKWDGQYEFCGPWGALGIMLLSHVLIFYFFVCIEKFQGTMIYPGHPLLQGENMLNVFWEYLSVHATPTWETFGVFTGFFLLEYILAALLPGVYVKGLPIPSENDYRYVYRCNAVHAWYCVILFVGALHFTELFPLWKLREEYGRYLSTATIWADAISIWVYISGLRKQIRMSHNVFYDFFMGSGLNFRLPGNVDVKLFAE
;
A
#
# COMPACT_ATOMS: atom_id res chain seq x y z
N PRO A 1 -17.58 10.47 53.29
CA PRO A 1 -18.56 10.49 52.20
C PRO A 1 -18.03 11.25 50.97
N LYS A 2 -17.05 10.65 50.28
CA LYS A 2 -16.70 10.99 48.90
C LYS A 2 -16.87 9.66 48.15
N ARG A 3 -18.12 9.40 47.75
CA ARG A 3 -18.52 8.27 46.91
C ARG A 3 -17.82 8.43 45.57
N ASP A 4 -16.88 7.55 45.28
CA ASP A 4 -16.94 6.66 44.12
C ASP A 4 -17.79 7.18 42.95
N THR A 5 -17.26 8.18 42.24
CA THR A 5 -17.73 8.56 40.90
C THR A 5 -16.76 8.07 39.83
N GLU A 6 -16.09 6.94 40.07
CA GLU A 6 -15.71 6.03 38.99
C GLU A 6 -16.95 5.17 38.73
N THR A 7 -17.84 5.72 37.91
CA THR A 7 -18.99 4.99 37.39
C THR A 7 -18.46 3.72 36.76
N ALA A 8 -18.88 2.58 37.33
CA ALA A 8 -18.71 1.28 36.73
C ALA A 8 -19.18 1.35 35.27
N ARG A 9 -18.24 1.50 34.34
CA ARG A 9 -18.45 1.05 32.97
C ARG A 9 -18.60 -0.46 33.10
N GLU A 10 -19.85 -0.90 33.14
CA GLU A 10 -20.22 -2.28 32.89
C GLU A 10 -19.34 -2.76 31.72
N LYS A 11 -18.47 -3.74 31.97
CA LYS A 11 -17.56 -4.24 30.94
C LYS A 11 -18.42 -4.99 29.93
N ILE A 12 -18.93 -4.25 28.95
CA ILE A 12 -19.69 -4.75 27.81
C ILE A 12 -18.91 -5.94 27.21
N SER A 13 -19.59 -7.05 26.95
CA SER A 13 -18.97 -8.22 26.33
C SER A 13 -18.39 -7.85 24.96
N PRO A 14 -17.29 -8.48 24.49
CA PRO A 14 -16.76 -8.22 23.15
C PRO A 14 -17.81 -8.33 22.05
N GLU A 15 -18.71 -9.31 22.12
CA GLU A 15 -19.81 -9.49 21.17
C GLU A 15 -20.83 -8.36 21.21
N GLU A 16 -21.20 -7.91 22.42
CA GLU A 16 -22.10 -6.78 22.60
C GLU A 16 -21.44 -5.52 22.03
N SER A 17 -20.15 -5.28 22.33
CA SER A 17 -19.38 -4.14 21.82
C SER A 17 -19.25 -4.12 20.29
N TYR A 18 -19.25 -5.30 19.66
CA TYR A 18 -19.20 -5.48 18.22
C TYR A 18 -20.55 -5.15 17.56
N ASN A 19 -21.65 -5.45 18.26
CA ASN A 19 -23.01 -5.24 17.78
C ASN A 19 -23.58 -3.85 18.07
N LEU A 20 -22.93 -3.07 18.94
CA LEU A 20 -23.28 -1.67 19.18
C LEU A 20 -23.36 -0.86 17.87
N VAL A 21 -24.46 -0.13 17.72
CA VAL A 21 -24.65 0.84 16.64
C VAL A 21 -24.21 2.19 17.18
N VAL A 22 -23.10 2.70 16.67
CA VAL A 22 -22.55 4.00 17.05
C VAL A 22 -22.70 4.95 15.88
N GLU A 23 -23.10 6.19 16.15
CA GLU A 23 -23.17 7.22 15.12
C GLU A 23 -21.75 7.68 14.74
N ARG A 24 -21.48 7.73 13.43
CA ARG A 24 -20.20 8.21 12.91
C ARG A 24 -20.10 9.71 13.13
N LYS A 25 -19.18 10.12 14.01
CA LYS A 25 -18.85 11.52 14.24
C LYS A 25 -17.34 11.70 14.27
N PHE A 26 -16.83 12.65 13.49
CA PHE A 26 -15.40 12.96 13.51
C PHE A 26 -15.03 13.62 14.84
N THR A 27 -14.19 12.94 15.62
CA THR A 27 -13.72 13.33 16.96
C THR A 27 -12.20 13.22 17.05
N PRO A 28 -11.44 14.03 16.28
CA PRO A 28 -9.97 13.95 16.24
C PRO A 28 -9.32 14.18 17.60
N GLU A 29 -10.00 14.87 18.52
CA GLU A 29 -9.55 15.10 19.88
C GLU A 29 -9.32 13.83 20.71
N LYS A 30 -9.97 12.71 20.34
CA LYS A 30 -9.80 11.40 20.98
C LYS A 30 -8.60 10.62 20.43
N ASP A 31 -7.98 11.09 19.35
CA ASP A 31 -6.99 10.34 18.58
C ASP A 31 -5.83 11.25 18.15
N LYS A 32 -5.15 11.81 19.15
CA LYS A 32 -4.03 12.74 18.96
C LYS A 32 -2.72 11.97 18.82
N TRP A 33 -1.75 12.63 18.19
CA TRP A 33 -0.37 12.15 18.21
C TRP A 33 0.12 12.10 19.67
N ASP A 34 0.78 11.00 20.03
CA ASP A 34 1.27 10.72 21.38
C ASP A 34 2.61 11.41 21.69
N GLY A 35 3.17 12.13 20.72
CA GLY A 35 4.44 12.83 20.84
C GLY A 35 5.66 11.92 20.64
N GLN A 36 5.46 10.64 20.31
CA GLN A 36 6.54 9.70 20.08
C GLN A 36 6.76 9.49 18.58
N TYR A 37 8.03 9.44 18.21
CA TYR A 37 8.45 9.13 16.86
C TYR A 37 8.72 7.64 16.72
N GLU A 38 8.03 7.00 15.78
CA GLU A 38 8.35 5.64 15.32
C GLU A 38 9.39 5.68 14.19
N PHE A 39 9.89 4.52 13.76
CA PHE A 39 10.80 4.39 12.61
C PHE A 39 12.05 5.28 12.67
N CYS A 40 12.63 5.47 13.86
CA CYS A 40 13.76 6.39 14.09
C CYS A 40 13.46 7.85 13.70
N GLY A 41 12.19 8.24 13.77
CA GLY A 41 11.71 9.59 13.49
C GLY A 41 11.82 10.01 12.02
N PRO A 42 11.80 11.32 11.74
CA PRO A 42 11.71 11.83 10.37
C PRO A 42 12.82 11.35 9.44
N TRP A 43 14.05 11.23 9.97
CA TRP A 43 15.20 10.78 9.19
C TRP A 43 15.15 9.29 8.87
N GLY A 44 14.68 8.46 9.81
CA GLY A 44 14.51 7.03 9.54
C GLY A 44 13.35 6.76 8.59
N ALA A 45 12.22 7.45 8.75
CA ALA A 45 11.12 7.42 7.78
C ALA A 45 11.58 7.82 6.37
N LEU A 46 12.32 8.92 6.24
CA LEU A 46 12.91 9.34 4.96
C LEU A 46 13.89 8.29 4.41
N GLY A 47 14.70 7.70 5.28
CA GLY A 47 15.62 6.61 4.94
C GLY A 47 14.88 5.40 4.35
N ILE A 48 13.77 4.97 4.96
CA ILE A 48 12.96 3.84 4.47
C ILE A 48 12.33 4.19 3.11
N MET A 49 11.80 5.41 2.95
CA MET A 49 11.24 5.85 1.68
C MET A 49 12.29 5.80 0.57
N LEU A 50 13.48 6.38 0.78
CA LEU A 50 14.53 6.35 -0.25
C LEU A 50 15.09 4.95 -0.48
N LEU A 51 15.33 4.19 0.60
CA LEU A 51 15.93 2.87 0.52
C LEU A 51 15.01 1.88 -0.20
N SER A 52 13.71 1.89 0.06
CA SER A 52 12.77 0.98 -0.62
C SER A 52 12.81 1.14 -2.15
N HIS A 53 12.93 2.38 -2.63
CA HIS A 53 13.04 2.69 -4.06
C HIS A 53 14.37 2.23 -4.64
N VAL A 54 15.49 2.46 -3.95
CA VAL A 54 16.81 2.05 -4.47
C VAL A 54 17.02 0.54 -4.38
N LEU A 55 16.60 -0.07 -3.28
CA LEU A 55 16.91 -1.46 -2.93
C LEU A 55 16.23 -2.46 -3.88
N ILE A 56 15.00 -2.18 -4.31
CA ILE A 56 14.27 -3.08 -5.23
C ILE A 56 14.94 -3.13 -6.61
N PHE A 57 15.40 -1.99 -7.13
CA PHE A 57 16.16 -1.93 -8.39
C PHE A 57 17.56 -2.52 -8.24
N TYR A 58 18.21 -2.32 -7.08
CA TYR A 58 19.47 -2.98 -6.77
C TYR A 58 19.35 -4.51 -6.86
N PHE A 59 18.32 -5.08 -6.22
CA PHE A 59 18.08 -6.52 -6.27
C PHE A 59 17.72 -6.99 -7.67
N PHE A 60 16.90 -6.23 -8.41
CA PHE A 60 16.58 -6.54 -9.80
C PHE A 60 17.85 -6.68 -10.66
N VAL A 61 18.78 -5.72 -10.59
CA VAL A 61 20.06 -5.80 -11.32
C VAL A 61 20.89 -7.00 -10.86
N CYS A 62 21.01 -7.23 -9.55
CA CYS A 62 21.78 -8.37 -9.01
C CYS A 62 21.22 -9.71 -9.50
N ILE A 63 19.89 -9.86 -9.53
CA ILE A 63 19.21 -11.08 -9.96
C ILE A 63 19.38 -11.28 -11.46
N GLU A 64 18.98 -10.30 -12.28
CA GLU A 64 18.93 -10.49 -13.74
C GLU A 64 20.30 -10.40 -14.42
N LYS A 65 21.19 -9.49 -14.00
CA LYS A 65 22.51 -9.30 -14.61
C LYS A 65 23.58 -10.20 -14.00
N PHE A 66 23.50 -10.46 -12.69
CA PHE A 66 24.56 -11.14 -11.93
C PHE A 66 24.11 -12.46 -11.28
N GLN A 67 23.01 -13.05 -11.77
CA GLN A 67 22.52 -14.37 -11.35
C GLN A 67 22.26 -14.48 -9.83
N GLY A 68 21.84 -13.37 -9.20
CA GLY A 68 21.57 -13.28 -7.77
C GLY A 68 22.79 -12.97 -6.90
N THR A 69 23.96 -12.75 -7.49
CA THR A 69 25.16 -12.35 -6.74
C THR A 69 25.01 -10.91 -6.23
N MET A 70 25.23 -10.70 -4.94
CA MET A 70 25.22 -9.36 -4.33
C MET A 70 26.47 -8.57 -4.76
N ILE A 71 26.26 -7.53 -5.56
CA ILE A 71 27.33 -6.66 -6.06
C ILE A 71 27.55 -5.50 -5.10
N TYR A 72 28.81 -5.25 -4.74
CA TYR A 72 29.26 -4.09 -3.97
C TYR A 72 30.30 -3.30 -4.77
N PRO A 73 30.60 -2.03 -4.41
CA PRO A 73 31.61 -1.24 -5.10
C PRO A 73 32.98 -1.94 -5.13
N GLY A 74 33.53 -2.14 -6.32
CA GLY A 74 34.82 -2.84 -6.51
C GLY A 74 34.71 -4.37 -6.59
N HIS A 75 33.49 -4.93 -6.67
CA HIS A 75 33.29 -6.36 -6.87
C HIS A 75 33.98 -6.87 -8.17
N PRO A 76 34.62 -8.06 -8.19
CA PRO A 76 35.34 -8.56 -9.37
C PRO A 76 34.49 -8.65 -10.65
N LEU A 77 33.20 -8.97 -10.52
CA LEU A 77 32.25 -9.04 -11.64
C LEU A 77 31.96 -7.68 -12.30
N LEU A 78 32.34 -6.56 -11.68
CA LEU A 78 32.26 -5.24 -12.30
C LEU A 78 33.42 -5.00 -13.28
N GLN A 79 34.44 -5.87 -13.31
CA GLN A 79 35.56 -5.80 -14.26
C GLN A 79 36.31 -4.45 -14.25
N GLY A 80 36.35 -3.79 -13.09
CA GLY A 80 36.99 -2.47 -12.91
C GLY A 80 36.10 -1.28 -13.22
N GLU A 81 34.86 -1.49 -13.68
CA GLU A 81 33.90 -0.42 -13.91
C GLU A 81 33.24 0.09 -12.62
N ASN A 82 32.77 1.33 -12.67
CA ASN A 82 32.01 1.91 -11.56
C ASN A 82 30.63 1.25 -11.46
N MET A 83 30.29 0.76 -10.26
CA MET A 83 29.03 0.08 -9.99
C MET A 83 27.81 0.92 -10.40
N LEU A 84 27.79 2.22 -10.12
CA LEU A 84 26.65 3.07 -10.42
C LEU A 84 26.40 3.18 -11.92
N ASN A 85 27.48 3.26 -12.72
CA ASN A 85 27.37 3.30 -14.18
C ASN A 85 26.79 1.99 -14.71
N VAL A 86 27.34 0.85 -14.27
CA VAL A 86 26.88 -0.49 -14.70
C VAL A 86 25.40 -0.71 -14.35
N PHE A 87 24.98 -0.28 -13.16
CA PHE A 87 23.60 -0.40 -12.69
C PHE A 87 22.68 0.55 -13.46
N TRP A 88 23.08 1.81 -13.62
CA TRP A 88 22.30 2.81 -14.32
C TRP A 88 22.08 2.43 -15.79
N GLU A 89 23.13 2.01 -16.48
CA GLU A 89 23.03 1.57 -17.88
C GLU A 89 22.05 0.40 -18.00
N TYR A 90 22.17 -0.60 -17.14
CA TYR A 90 21.27 -1.74 -17.15
C TYR A 90 19.81 -1.35 -16.88
N LEU A 91 19.56 -0.53 -15.86
CA LEU A 91 18.21 -0.03 -15.54
C LEU A 91 17.63 0.83 -16.66
N SER A 92 18.44 1.66 -17.31
CA SER A 92 17.98 2.52 -18.40
C SER A 92 17.44 1.72 -19.59
N VAL A 93 17.98 0.53 -19.84
CA VAL A 93 17.54 -0.36 -20.92
C VAL A 93 16.38 -1.25 -20.48
N HIS A 94 16.47 -1.85 -19.30
CA HIS A 94 15.57 -2.93 -18.86
C HIS A 94 14.47 -2.51 -17.88
N ALA A 95 14.58 -1.33 -17.27
CA ALA A 95 13.61 -0.83 -16.29
C ALA A 95 12.93 0.47 -16.71
N THR A 96 13.23 1.04 -17.89
CA THR A 96 12.49 2.21 -18.37
C THR A 96 11.05 1.82 -18.73
N PRO A 97 10.01 2.40 -18.09
CA PRO A 97 8.63 2.05 -18.35
C PRO A 97 8.22 2.38 -19.79
N THR A 98 7.37 1.55 -20.38
CA THR A 98 6.75 1.82 -21.69
C THR A 98 5.27 2.12 -21.51
N TRP A 99 4.66 2.74 -22.53
CA TRP A 99 3.21 2.94 -22.55
C TRP A 99 2.43 1.62 -22.49
N GLU A 100 3.01 0.55 -23.04
CA GLU A 100 2.44 -0.78 -22.95
C GLU A 100 2.42 -1.29 -21.50
N THR A 101 3.56 -1.31 -20.80
CA THR A 101 3.60 -1.81 -19.41
C THR A 101 2.74 -0.95 -18.49
N PHE A 102 2.71 0.36 -18.73
CA PHE A 102 1.83 1.28 -18.03
C PHE A 102 0.35 0.95 -18.25
N GLY A 103 -0.06 0.72 -19.50
CA GLY A 103 -1.43 0.37 -19.86
C GLY A 103 -1.87 -0.96 -19.25
N VAL A 104 -1.02 -2.00 -19.33
CA VAL A 104 -1.32 -3.32 -18.77
C VAL A 104 -1.42 -3.27 -17.25
N PHE A 105 -0.47 -2.64 -16.57
CA PHE A 105 -0.49 -2.53 -15.11
C PHE A 105 -1.71 -1.73 -14.63
N THR A 106 -2.04 -0.63 -15.31
CA THR A 106 -3.25 0.15 -15.02
C THR A 106 -4.51 -0.67 -15.23
N GLY A 107 -4.58 -1.44 -16.33
CA GLY A 107 -5.70 -2.34 -16.61
C GLY A 107 -5.88 -3.41 -15.54
N PHE A 108 -4.78 -3.99 -15.07
CA PHE A 108 -4.77 -4.93 -13.94
C PHE A 108 -5.30 -4.27 -12.66
N PHE A 109 -4.76 -3.10 -12.29
CA PHE A 109 -5.19 -2.37 -11.10
C PHE A 109 -6.68 -1.99 -11.15
N LEU A 110 -7.18 -1.58 -12.31
CA LEU A 110 -8.60 -1.29 -12.52
C LEU A 110 -9.47 -2.55 -12.46
N LEU A 111 -9.00 -3.68 -13.01
CA LEU A 111 -9.70 -4.96 -12.91
C LEU A 111 -9.87 -5.36 -11.44
N GLU A 112 -8.79 -5.34 -10.66
CA GLU A 112 -8.83 -5.64 -9.22
C GLU A 112 -9.82 -4.73 -8.48
N TYR A 113 -9.79 -3.43 -8.78
CA TYR A 113 -10.74 -2.47 -8.21
C TYR A 113 -12.19 -2.79 -8.57
N ILE A 114 -12.47 -3.13 -9.83
CA ILE A 114 -13.81 -3.50 -10.30
C ILE A 114 -14.29 -4.77 -9.59
N LEU A 115 -13.43 -5.78 -9.46
CA LEU A 115 -13.76 -7.02 -8.75
C LEU A 115 -14.04 -6.74 -7.27
N ALA A 116 -13.19 -5.94 -6.62
CA ALA A 116 -13.38 -5.50 -5.24
C ALA A 116 -14.69 -4.72 -5.06
N ALA A 117 -15.08 -3.90 -6.05
CA ALA A 117 -16.28 -3.07 -6.03
C ALA A 117 -17.59 -3.81 -6.38
N LEU A 118 -17.55 -4.87 -7.20
CA LEU A 118 -18.75 -5.52 -7.73
C LEU A 118 -19.02 -6.91 -7.17
N LEU A 119 -17.98 -7.71 -6.89
CA LEU A 119 -18.20 -9.10 -6.49
C LEU A 119 -18.91 -9.20 -5.14
N PRO A 120 -19.79 -10.20 -4.97
CA PRO A 120 -20.39 -10.48 -3.68
C PRO A 120 -19.33 -10.94 -2.67
N GLY A 121 -19.54 -10.62 -1.40
CA GLY A 121 -18.61 -10.96 -0.34
C GLY A 121 -19.27 -10.98 1.02
N VAL A 122 -18.52 -11.46 2.01
CA VAL A 122 -18.95 -11.46 3.40
C VAL A 122 -18.76 -10.05 3.97
N TYR A 123 -19.71 -9.59 4.78
CA TYR A 123 -19.62 -8.29 5.43
C TYR A 123 -19.11 -8.44 6.87
N VAL A 124 -18.01 -7.77 7.19
CA VAL A 124 -17.36 -7.84 8.51
C VAL A 124 -17.16 -6.43 9.05
N LYS A 125 -17.43 -6.21 10.34
CA LYS A 125 -17.13 -4.93 10.98
C LYS A 125 -15.66 -4.89 11.38
N GLY A 126 -15.00 -3.77 11.11
CA GLY A 126 -13.63 -3.53 11.53
C GLY A 126 -13.50 -3.16 13.00
N LEU A 127 -12.29 -2.70 13.34
CA LEU A 127 -11.95 -2.19 14.66
C LEU A 127 -12.65 -0.84 14.92
N PRO A 128 -12.95 -0.53 16.19
CA PRO A 128 -13.53 0.76 16.55
C PRO A 128 -12.46 1.84 16.37
N ILE A 129 -12.87 2.98 15.80
CA ILE A 129 -11.95 4.07 15.46
C ILE A 129 -12.14 5.24 16.43
N PRO A 130 -11.18 5.53 17.32
CA PRO A 130 -11.32 6.61 18.30
C PRO A 130 -11.55 7.99 17.66
N SER A 131 -10.92 8.26 16.52
CA SER A 131 -11.09 9.49 15.73
C SER A 131 -12.47 9.63 15.09
N GLU A 132 -13.28 8.58 15.08
CA GLU A 132 -14.65 8.59 14.55
C GLU A 132 -15.68 8.14 15.60
N ASN A 133 -15.46 8.51 16.86
CA ASN A 133 -16.34 8.18 17.98
C ASN A 133 -16.54 6.66 18.16
N ASP A 134 -15.48 5.87 18.00
CA ASP A 134 -15.49 4.40 18.10
C ASP A 134 -16.39 3.72 17.05
N TYR A 135 -16.68 4.42 15.95
CA TYR A 135 -17.40 3.87 14.82
C TYR A 135 -16.63 2.70 14.20
N ARG A 136 -17.38 1.65 13.81
CA ARG A 136 -16.85 0.46 13.13
C ARG A 136 -17.32 0.45 11.69
N TYR A 137 -16.38 0.53 10.76
CA TYR A 137 -16.71 0.37 9.36
C TYR A 137 -17.09 -1.07 9.03
N VAL A 138 -18.07 -1.22 8.14
CA VAL A 138 -18.37 -2.50 7.51
C VAL A 138 -17.53 -2.64 6.24
N TYR A 139 -16.81 -3.74 6.14
CA TYR A 139 -15.97 -4.12 5.01
C TYR A 139 -16.61 -5.27 4.28
N ARG A 140 -16.64 -5.19 2.94
CA ARG A 140 -17.00 -6.32 2.09
C ARG A 140 -15.73 -7.10 1.77
N CYS A 141 -15.64 -8.31 2.26
CA CYS A 141 -14.52 -9.22 2.06
C CYS A 141 -14.87 -10.21 0.94
N ASN A 142 -14.42 -9.93 -0.28
CA ASN A 142 -14.63 -10.73 -1.48
C ASN A 142 -13.33 -11.23 -2.14
N ALA A 143 -12.19 -11.14 -1.43
CA ALA A 143 -10.86 -11.48 -1.94
C ALA A 143 -10.78 -12.87 -2.58
N VAL A 144 -11.42 -13.90 -1.98
CA VAL A 144 -11.42 -15.26 -2.54
C VAL A 144 -12.11 -15.32 -3.91
N HIS A 145 -13.24 -14.62 -4.06
CA HIS A 145 -13.93 -14.57 -5.35
C HIS A 145 -13.12 -13.79 -6.38
N ALA A 146 -12.55 -12.64 -5.97
CA ALA A 146 -11.69 -11.82 -6.82
C ALA A 146 -10.49 -12.63 -7.34
N TRP A 147 -9.83 -13.40 -6.46
CA TRP A 147 -8.70 -14.25 -6.80
C TRP A 147 -9.02 -15.29 -7.88
N TYR A 148 -10.14 -16.02 -7.74
CA TYR A 148 -10.56 -16.97 -8.78
C TYR A 148 -10.93 -16.27 -10.10
N CYS A 149 -11.59 -15.11 -10.04
CA CYS A 149 -11.87 -14.33 -11.24
C CYS A 149 -10.59 -13.90 -11.95
N VAL A 150 -9.58 -13.42 -11.22
CA VAL A 150 -8.28 -13.02 -11.77
C VAL A 150 -7.58 -14.20 -12.42
N ILE A 151 -7.56 -15.37 -11.78
CA ILE A 151 -6.99 -16.60 -12.38
C ILE A 151 -7.68 -16.95 -13.70
N LEU A 152 -9.02 -16.87 -13.76
CA LEU A 152 -9.76 -17.14 -14.98
C LEU A 152 -9.47 -16.10 -16.07
N PHE A 153 -9.41 -14.81 -15.72
CA PHE A 153 -9.07 -13.74 -16.66
C PHE A 153 -7.65 -13.90 -17.22
N VAL A 154 -6.67 -14.09 -16.34
CA VAL A 154 -5.27 -14.28 -16.71
C VAL A 154 -5.10 -15.56 -17.53
N GLY A 155 -5.77 -16.65 -17.14
CA GLY A 155 -5.77 -17.91 -17.88
C GLY A 155 -6.35 -17.72 -19.29
N ALA A 156 -7.50 -17.05 -19.42
CA ALA A 156 -8.10 -16.77 -20.71
C ALA A 156 -7.17 -15.92 -21.60
N LEU A 157 -6.55 -14.88 -21.04
CA LEU A 157 -5.59 -14.05 -21.77
C LEU A 157 -4.35 -14.82 -22.23
N HIS A 158 -3.88 -15.78 -21.42
CA HIS A 158 -2.76 -16.63 -21.76
C HIS A 158 -3.10 -17.61 -22.88
N PHE A 159 -4.20 -18.36 -22.76
CA PHE A 159 -4.59 -19.38 -23.75
C PHE A 159 -5.07 -18.79 -25.07
N THR A 160 -5.50 -17.54 -25.09
CA THR A 160 -5.85 -16.81 -26.32
C THR A 160 -4.65 -16.12 -26.97
N GLU A 161 -3.45 -16.21 -26.36
CA GLU A 161 -2.22 -15.53 -26.80
C GLU A 161 -2.34 -14.00 -26.89
N LEU A 162 -3.38 -13.41 -26.28
CA LEU A 162 -3.57 -11.96 -26.20
C LEU A 162 -2.57 -11.33 -25.24
N PHE A 163 -2.31 -11.99 -24.11
CA PHE A 163 -1.27 -11.59 -23.17
C PHE A 163 -0.64 -12.84 -22.55
N PRO A 164 0.44 -13.37 -23.16
CA PRO A 164 1.09 -14.54 -22.63
C PRO A 164 1.91 -14.21 -21.38
N LEU A 165 1.83 -15.07 -20.37
CA LEU A 165 2.43 -14.83 -19.05
C LEU A 165 3.94 -14.64 -19.07
N TRP A 166 4.66 -15.22 -20.04
CA TRP A 166 6.10 -15.04 -20.17
C TRP A 166 6.49 -13.59 -20.46
N LYS A 167 5.60 -12.80 -21.06
CA LYS A 167 5.82 -11.36 -21.32
C LYS A 167 6.01 -10.57 -20.03
N LEU A 168 5.34 -10.97 -18.94
CA LEU A 168 5.51 -10.35 -17.63
C LEU A 168 6.94 -10.55 -17.10
N ARG A 169 7.54 -11.73 -17.34
CA ARG A 169 8.92 -12.02 -16.97
C ARG A 169 9.91 -11.23 -17.81
N GLU A 170 9.68 -11.14 -19.12
CA GLU A 170 10.60 -10.43 -20.02
C GLU A 170 10.66 -8.93 -19.72
N GLU A 171 9.51 -8.32 -19.43
CA GLU A 171 9.39 -6.90 -19.16
C GLU A 171 9.33 -6.59 -17.65
N TYR A 172 9.79 -7.52 -16.80
CA TYR A 172 9.67 -7.42 -15.35
C TYR A 172 10.24 -6.09 -14.80
N GLY A 173 11.42 -5.68 -15.26
CA GLY A 173 12.03 -4.42 -14.84
C GLY A 173 11.19 -3.19 -15.18
N ARG A 174 10.50 -3.21 -16.33
CA ARG A 174 9.61 -2.11 -16.74
C ARG A 174 8.32 -2.09 -15.94
N TYR A 175 7.77 -3.25 -15.62
CA TYR A 175 6.64 -3.37 -14.69
C TYR A 175 7.00 -2.92 -13.29
N LEU A 176 8.21 -3.23 -12.82
CA LEU A 176 8.72 -2.75 -11.54
C LEU A 176 8.70 -1.22 -11.49
N SER A 177 9.27 -0.53 -12.48
CA SER A 177 9.20 0.93 -12.55
C SER A 177 7.79 1.48 -12.67
N THR A 178 6.94 0.82 -13.46
CA THR A 178 5.53 1.20 -13.60
C THR A 178 4.79 1.11 -12.27
N ALA A 179 5.01 0.02 -11.51
CA ALA A 179 4.42 -0.19 -10.20
C ALA A 179 4.91 0.85 -9.18
N THR A 180 6.21 1.17 -9.19
CA THR A 180 6.78 2.22 -8.33
C THR A 180 6.15 3.58 -8.62
N ILE A 181 5.99 3.96 -9.89
CA ILE A 181 5.33 5.22 -10.29
C ILE A 181 3.88 5.26 -9.80
N TRP A 182 3.13 4.17 -9.93
CA TRP A 182 1.76 4.08 -9.44
C TRP A 182 1.69 4.16 -7.91
N ALA A 183 2.59 3.46 -7.20
CA ALA A 183 2.67 3.49 -5.74
C ALA A 183 2.95 4.91 -5.23
N ASP A 184 3.88 5.63 -5.85
CA ASP A 184 4.17 7.04 -5.54
C ASP A 184 2.95 7.94 -5.79
N ALA A 185 2.33 7.79 -6.96
CA ALA A 185 1.15 8.58 -7.33
C ALA A 185 -0.01 8.36 -6.35
N ILE A 186 -0.30 7.10 -5.99
CA ILE A 186 -1.35 6.74 -5.03
C ILE A 186 -1.00 7.26 -3.64
N SER A 187 0.25 7.12 -3.19
CA SER A 187 0.70 7.60 -1.87
C SER A 187 0.52 9.11 -1.75
N ILE A 188 0.95 9.87 -2.76
CA ILE A 188 0.74 11.32 -2.83
C ILE A 188 -0.75 11.66 -2.80
N TRP A 189 -1.54 10.97 -3.61
CA TRP A 189 -2.97 11.25 -3.70
C TRP A 189 -3.73 10.95 -2.41
N VAL A 190 -3.45 9.82 -1.75
CA VAL A 190 -4.04 9.44 -0.46
C VAL A 190 -3.61 10.43 0.62
N TYR A 191 -2.34 10.81 0.65
CA TYR A 191 -1.83 11.81 1.59
C TYR A 191 -2.56 13.15 1.42
N ILE A 192 -2.66 13.68 0.20
CA ILE A 192 -3.37 14.95 -0.06
C ILE A 192 -4.85 14.83 0.30
N SER A 193 -5.49 13.71 -0.04
CA SER A 193 -6.91 13.47 0.27
C SER A 193 -7.18 13.41 1.77
N GLY A 194 -6.26 12.84 2.54
CA GLY A 194 -6.34 12.74 4.00
C GLY A 194 -6.13 14.07 4.74
N LEU A 195 -5.52 15.09 4.11
CA LEU A 195 -5.36 16.42 4.71
C LEU A 195 -6.69 17.10 5.08
N ARG A 196 -7.82 16.65 4.50
CA ARG A 196 -9.16 17.14 4.87
C ARG A 196 -9.65 16.63 6.23
N LYS A 197 -9.10 15.53 6.72
CA LYS A 197 -9.46 14.87 7.98
C LYS A 197 -8.20 14.39 8.69
N GLN A 198 -7.38 15.36 9.08
CA GLN A 198 -6.09 15.11 9.71
C GLN A 198 -6.24 14.41 11.06
N ILE A 199 -5.46 13.35 11.26
CA ILE A 199 -5.40 12.56 12.49
C ILE A 199 -3.92 12.30 12.80
N ARG A 200 -3.51 12.36 14.08
CA ARG A 200 -2.14 12.04 14.54
C ARG A 200 -0.98 12.77 13.84
N MET A 201 -1.18 14.00 13.36
CA MET A 201 -0.11 14.77 12.69
C MET A 201 1.01 15.21 13.66
N SER A 202 2.26 14.96 13.30
CA SER A 202 3.46 15.37 14.05
C SER A 202 3.99 16.75 13.63
N HIS A 203 3.46 17.33 12.54
CA HIS A 203 3.92 18.57 11.90
C HIS A 203 5.30 18.48 11.24
N ASN A 204 5.81 17.26 11.02
CA ASN A 204 6.99 17.02 10.22
C ASN A 204 6.57 16.40 8.88
N VAL A 205 6.79 17.12 7.79
CA VAL A 205 6.31 16.73 6.45
C VAL A 205 6.76 15.33 6.02
N PHE A 206 8.01 14.94 6.29
CA PHE A 206 8.53 13.63 5.88
C PHE A 206 7.92 12.50 6.70
N TYR A 207 7.80 12.71 8.01
CA TYR A 207 7.22 11.72 8.91
C TYR A 207 5.71 11.57 8.67
N ASP A 208 4.99 12.69 8.55
CA ASP A 208 3.54 12.70 8.32
C ASP A 208 3.18 12.11 6.95
N PHE A 209 4.01 12.33 5.92
CA PHE A 209 3.83 11.68 4.62
C PHE A 209 3.98 10.16 4.71
N PHE A 210 5.02 9.69 5.42
CA PHE A 210 5.28 8.26 5.62
C PHE A 210 4.18 7.57 6.45
N MET A 211 3.70 8.22 7.52
CA MET A 211 2.67 7.67 8.40
C MET A 211 1.25 7.80 7.81
N GLY A 212 1.06 8.73 6.87
CA GLY A 212 -0.23 9.09 6.29
C GLY A 212 -0.94 10.18 7.09
N SER A 213 -1.77 10.96 6.39
CA SER A 213 -2.45 12.14 6.94
C SER A 213 -3.84 11.88 7.51
N GLY A 214 -4.47 10.76 7.16
CA GLY A 214 -5.84 10.46 7.55
C GLY A 214 -6.13 8.96 7.54
N LEU A 215 -7.24 8.56 8.14
CA LEU A 215 -7.62 7.16 8.30
C LEU A 215 -8.68 6.73 7.27
N ASN A 216 -8.59 5.46 6.83
CA ASN A 216 -9.64 4.75 6.07
C ASN A 216 -10.24 5.56 4.92
N PHE A 217 -9.38 6.05 4.02
CA PHE A 217 -9.84 6.68 2.79
C PHE A 217 -10.56 5.66 1.91
N ARG A 218 -11.75 6.01 1.42
CA ARG A 218 -12.64 5.10 0.67
C ARG A 218 -12.91 5.61 -0.72
N LEU A 219 -12.80 4.68 -1.67
CA LEU A 219 -13.17 4.85 -3.07
C LEU A 219 -14.68 4.58 -3.27
N PRO A 220 -15.24 4.97 -4.44
CA PRO A 220 -16.58 4.57 -4.84
C PRO A 220 -16.80 3.05 -4.69
N GLY A 221 -18.03 2.64 -4.41
CA GLY A 221 -18.32 1.22 -4.10
C GLY A 221 -17.90 0.77 -2.69
N ASN A 222 -17.56 1.73 -1.81
CA ASN A 222 -17.20 1.48 -0.41
C ASN A 222 -15.92 0.63 -0.25
N VAL A 223 -15.01 0.74 -1.23
CA VAL A 223 -13.71 0.07 -1.22
C VAL A 223 -12.74 0.90 -0.39
N ASP A 224 -12.20 0.30 0.66
CA ASP A 224 -11.20 0.94 1.52
C ASP A 224 -9.81 0.81 0.88
N VAL A 225 -9.10 1.92 0.69
CA VAL A 225 -7.81 1.92 -0.03
C VAL A 225 -6.75 1.13 0.71
N LYS A 226 -6.77 1.14 2.04
CA LYS A 226 -5.79 0.39 2.83
C LYS A 226 -6.03 -1.11 2.68
N LEU A 227 -7.28 -1.55 2.82
CA LEU A 227 -7.64 -2.96 2.64
C LEU A 227 -7.44 -3.43 1.18
N PHE A 228 -7.66 -2.55 0.21
CA PHE A 228 -7.50 -2.89 -1.20
C PHE A 228 -6.03 -3.03 -1.63
N ALA A 229 -5.13 -2.29 -1.00
CA ALA A 229 -3.69 -2.36 -1.27
C ALA A 229 -3.00 -3.54 -0.55
N GLU A 230 -3.65 -4.12 0.47
CA GLU A 230 -3.21 -5.33 1.20
C GLU A 230 -3.62 -6.61 0.46
#